data_AF-A0A9P0EKT3-F1
#
_entry.id   AF-A0A9P0EKT3-F1
#
_cell.length_a   1.000
_cell.length_b   1.000
_cell.length_c   1.000
_cell.angle_alpha   90.00
_cell.angle_beta   90.00
_cell.angle_gamma   90.00
#
_symmetry.space_group_name_H-M   'P 1'
#
loop_
_entity.id
_entity.type
_entity.pdbx_description
1 polymer ?
#
loop_
_entity_poly.entity_id
_entity_poly.type
_entity_poly.pdbx_seq_one_letter_code
_entity_poly.pdbx_strand_id
1 'polypeptide(L)'
;MSGWDLGQDGLKVLDIWLSIRPQNEADIINPSSSPTIKTAADTLLTYLTSQPGTYADEFDEFDDRSARLHHALIEFCLLCPQSMDWGIKVLYEVIRNTPADAVGALGEGPEGARLDLERFFGDYVSLYEDGTRPKVGTKPSDRPNAKDPFLVQFSAEEVEERADDVIDKMANLRKSRWKTIIVMCFSTRCHVLETVVHPYKEALVRRLLEFLDVQLDPTKREWNKVDCVSLLTMLRGSASYLLSTFPAEERRVKKQGWIMGLNNLLSTSHEGREAEDKADDMQVKSHAALALKNLRAGGLNESSADLFDVRYWMF
;
A
#
# COMPACT_ATOMS: atom_id res chain seq x y z
N MET A 1 -20.45 4.15 4.39
CA MET A 1 -19.60 3.60 3.34
C MET A 1 -18.43 4.55 3.19
N SER A 2 -17.22 4.09 3.50
CA SER A 2 -16.02 4.81 3.04
C SER A 2 -16.12 4.88 1.52
N GLY A 3 -15.67 5.95 0.87
CA GLY A 3 -15.74 6.09 -0.60
C GLY A 3 -14.89 5.08 -1.38
N TRP A 4 -14.47 3.99 -0.74
CA TRP A 4 -13.42 3.08 -1.14
C TRP A 4 -13.85 1.62 -1.17
N ASP A 5 -15.02 1.28 -0.61
CA ASP A 5 -15.60 -0.04 -0.75
C ASP A 5 -16.12 -0.21 -2.18
N LEU A 6 -15.81 -1.36 -2.79
CA LEU A 6 -16.26 -1.65 -4.14
C LEU A 6 -17.79 -1.69 -4.18
N GLY A 7 -18.38 -0.88 -5.06
CA GLY A 7 -19.76 -1.08 -5.49
C GLY A 7 -19.91 -2.42 -6.24
N GLN A 8 -21.14 -2.79 -6.58
CA GLN A 8 -21.43 -4.08 -7.24
C GLN A 8 -20.59 -4.31 -8.50
N ASP A 9 -20.33 -3.28 -9.28
CA ASP A 9 -19.51 -3.39 -10.48
C ASP A 9 -18.01 -3.47 -10.17
N GLY A 10 -17.55 -2.82 -9.12
CA GLY A 10 -16.18 -2.98 -8.64
C GLY A 10 -15.90 -4.42 -8.19
N LEU A 11 -16.89 -5.08 -7.58
CA LEU A 11 -16.81 -6.50 -7.22
C LEU A 11 -16.66 -7.39 -8.46
N LYS A 12 -17.37 -7.09 -9.56
CA LYS A 12 -17.19 -7.83 -10.83
C LYS A 12 -15.77 -7.72 -11.36
N VAL A 13 -15.15 -6.53 -11.26
CA VAL A 13 -13.75 -6.35 -11.69
C VAL A 13 -12.78 -7.07 -10.76
N LEU A 14 -13.07 -7.11 -9.46
CA LEU A 14 -12.31 -7.93 -8.51
C LEU A 14 -12.40 -9.43 -8.85
N ASP A 15 -13.57 -9.92 -9.24
CA ASP A 15 -13.74 -11.31 -9.69
C ASP A 15 -12.91 -11.60 -10.94
N ILE A 16 -12.80 -10.65 -11.88
CA ILE A 16 -11.90 -10.77 -13.03
C ILE A 16 -10.46 -10.93 -12.54
N TRP A 17 -9.95 -10.03 -11.69
CA TRP A 17 -8.61 -10.12 -11.10
C TRP A 17 -8.34 -11.46 -10.42
N LEU A 18 -9.29 -11.96 -9.64
CA LEU A 18 -9.17 -13.25 -8.96
C LEU A 18 -9.13 -14.43 -9.95
N SER A 19 -9.92 -14.36 -11.03
CA SER A 19 -9.97 -15.42 -12.05
C SER A 19 -8.72 -15.51 -12.92
N ILE A 20 -8.06 -14.37 -13.18
CA ILE A 20 -6.84 -14.30 -14.00
C ILE A 20 -5.55 -14.40 -13.19
N ARG A 21 -5.65 -14.54 -11.86
CA ARG A 21 -4.49 -14.71 -10.97
C ARG A 21 -3.71 -15.98 -11.35
N PRO A 22 -2.36 -15.92 -11.41
CA PRO A 22 -1.54 -17.10 -11.59
C PRO A 22 -1.81 -18.13 -10.49
N GLN A 23 -1.97 -19.38 -10.90
CA GLN A 23 -2.15 -20.51 -9.97
C GLN A 23 -0.81 -21.11 -9.52
N ASN A 24 0.27 -20.81 -10.23
CA ASN A 24 1.62 -21.24 -9.90
C ASN A 24 2.36 -20.18 -9.08
N GLU A 25 2.93 -20.59 -7.95
CA GLU A 25 3.71 -19.73 -7.04
C GLU A 25 4.95 -19.13 -7.75
N ALA A 26 5.53 -19.83 -8.72
CA ALA A 26 6.67 -19.32 -9.49
C ALA A 26 6.32 -18.05 -10.29
N ASP A 27 5.11 -17.97 -10.84
CA ASP A 27 4.63 -16.80 -11.59
C ASP A 27 4.34 -15.60 -10.68
N ILE A 28 4.02 -15.86 -9.41
CA ILE A 28 3.85 -14.82 -8.38
C ILE A 28 5.21 -14.23 -7.98
N ILE A 29 6.20 -15.09 -7.76
CA ILE A 29 7.53 -14.68 -7.27
C ILE A 29 8.35 -13.99 -8.37
N ASN A 30 8.25 -14.46 -9.62
CA ASN A 30 9.02 -13.89 -10.72
C ASN A 30 8.16 -13.66 -11.98
N PRO A 31 7.37 -12.58 -12.01
CA PRO A 31 6.43 -12.35 -13.09
C PRO A 31 7.11 -11.87 -14.41
N SER A 32 8.44 -11.74 -14.49
CA SER A 32 9.14 -10.97 -15.56
C SER A 32 9.04 -11.49 -17.01
N SER A 33 8.46 -12.66 -17.27
CA SER A 33 8.33 -13.18 -18.64
C SER A 33 7.13 -14.12 -18.85
N SER A 34 6.17 -14.12 -17.92
CA SER A 34 5.08 -15.11 -17.97
C SER A 34 4.03 -14.72 -19.02
N PRO A 35 3.65 -15.63 -19.96
CA PRO A 35 2.53 -15.40 -20.88
C PRO A 35 1.19 -15.16 -20.16
N THR A 36 1.13 -15.46 -18.85
CA THR A 36 0.03 -15.13 -17.96
C THR A 36 -0.21 -13.62 -17.84
N ILE A 37 0.83 -12.77 -17.87
CA ILE A 37 0.67 -11.31 -17.79
C ILE A 37 -0.09 -10.80 -18.98
N LYS A 38 0.35 -11.17 -20.19
CA LYS A 38 -0.28 -10.71 -21.43
C LYS A 38 -1.73 -11.17 -21.50
N THR A 39 -1.99 -12.44 -21.20
CA THR A 39 -3.35 -13.00 -21.19
C THR A 39 -4.25 -12.29 -20.17
N ALA A 40 -3.74 -12.02 -18.97
CA ALA A 40 -4.45 -11.25 -17.94
C ALA A 40 -4.74 -9.81 -18.40
N ALA A 41 -3.74 -9.14 -18.97
CA ALA A 41 -3.88 -7.79 -19.49
C ALA A 41 -4.90 -7.71 -20.64
N ASP A 42 -4.87 -8.65 -21.59
CA ASP A 42 -5.84 -8.74 -22.69
C ASP A 42 -7.27 -8.92 -22.16
N THR A 43 -7.45 -9.71 -21.09
CA THR A 43 -8.75 -9.89 -20.42
C THR A 43 -9.26 -8.58 -19.81
N LEU A 44 -8.39 -7.85 -19.11
CA LEU A 44 -8.75 -6.56 -18.49
C LEU A 44 -8.97 -5.46 -19.53
N LEU A 45 -8.19 -5.46 -20.61
CA LEU A 45 -8.37 -4.53 -21.73
C LEU A 45 -9.70 -4.77 -22.44
N THR A 46 -10.12 -6.03 -22.57
CA THR A 46 -11.45 -6.38 -23.09
C THR A 46 -12.55 -5.77 -22.23
N TYR A 47 -12.42 -5.81 -20.89
CA TYR A 47 -13.35 -5.13 -19.99
C TYR A 47 -13.36 -3.60 -20.22
N LEU A 48 -12.20 -2.95 -20.30
CA LEU A 48 -12.08 -1.50 -20.50
C LEU A 48 -12.64 -1.02 -21.85
N THR A 49 -12.58 -1.86 -22.88
CA THR A 49 -12.95 -1.47 -24.27
C THR A 49 -14.29 -2.01 -24.73
N SER A 50 -14.88 -2.98 -24.01
CA SER A 50 -16.21 -3.51 -24.33
C SER A 50 -17.27 -2.40 -24.29
N GLN A 51 -18.20 -2.39 -25.25
CA GLN A 51 -19.31 -1.43 -25.21
C GLN A 51 -20.19 -1.73 -23.99
N PRO A 52 -20.63 -0.71 -23.25
CA PRO A 52 -21.64 -0.90 -22.21
C PRO A 52 -22.84 -1.64 -22.82
N GLY A 53 -23.32 -2.69 -22.16
CA GLY A 53 -24.52 -3.40 -22.62
C GLY A 53 -25.72 -2.46 -22.69
N THR A 54 -26.78 -2.87 -23.39
CA THR A 54 -28.00 -2.07 -23.70
C THR A 54 -28.79 -1.54 -22.49
N TYR A 55 -28.29 -1.77 -21.26
CA TYR A 55 -28.87 -1.34 -19.98
C TYR A 55 -27.82 -0.80 -18.99
N ALA A 56 -26.57 -0.57 -19.42
CA ALA A 56 -25.64 0.25 -18.67
C ALA A 56 -25.84 1.69 -19.13
N ASP A 57 -25.98 2.61 -18.17
CA ASP A 57 -26.09 4.05 -18.43
C ASP A 57 -25.06 4.43 -19.51
N GLU A 58 -25.53 5.07 -20.59
CA GLU A 58 -24.90 5.13 -21.92
C GLU A 58 -23.49 5.79 -22.00
N PHE A 59 -22.83 6.05 -20.87
CA PHE A 59 -21.53 6.70 -20.78
C PHE A 59 -20.73 6.22 -19.56
N ASP A 60 -20.56 4.91 -19.34
CA ASP A 60 -19.47 4.46 -18.45
C ASP A 60 -18.16 4.69 -19.21
N GLU A 61 -17.67 5.94 -19.11
CA GLU A 61 -16.48 6.45 -19.78
C GLU A 61 -15.27 5.58 -19.42
N PHE A 62 -14.26 5.56 -20.30
CA PHE A 62 -13.06 4.75 -20.08
C PHE A 62 -12.39 5.10 -18.72
N ASP A 63 -12.45 6.37 -18.29
CA ASP A 63 -11.96 6.84 -16.99
C ASP A 63 -12.63 6.11 -15.81
N ASP A 64 -13.97 6.00 -15.79
CA ASP A 64 -14.70 5.34 -14.70
C ASP A 64 -14.36 3.85 -14.60
N ARG A 65 -14.21 3.17 -15.73
CA ARG A 65 -13.81 1.76 -15.76
C ARG A 65 -12.35 1.56 -15.38
N SER A 66 -11.48 2.48 -15.77
CA SER A 66 -10.07 2.53 -15.37
C SER A 66 -9.93 2.74 -13.85
N ALA A 67 -10.70 3.66 -13.28
CA ALA A 67 -10.76 3.86 -11.83
C ALA A 67 -11.21 2.57 -11.12
N ARG A 68 -12.30 1.94 -11.56
CA ARG A 68 -12.77 0.66 -10.98
C ARG A 68 -11.71 -0.43 -11.06
N LEU A 69 -10.95 -0.50 -12.16
CA LEU A 69 -9.82 -1.42 -12.33
C LEU A 69 -8.75 -1.20 -11.27
N HIS A 70 -8.34 0.06 -11.03
CA HIS A 70 -7.36 0.41 -10.02
C HIS A 70 -7.85 0.09 -8.60
N HIS A 71 -9.09 0.44 -8.26
CA HIS A 71 -9.68 0.12 -6.96
C HIS A 71 -9.77 -1.41 -6.74
N ALA A 72 -10.18 -2.17 -7.75
CA ALA A 72 -10.26 -3.62 -7.68
C ALA A 72 -8.89 -4.27 -7.52
N LEU A 73 -7.84 -3.71 -8.15
CA LEU A 73 -6.47 -4.20 -7.95
C LEU A 73 -5.99 -4.00 -6.51
N ILE A 74 -6.34 -2.89 -5.86
CA ILE A 74 -6.02 -2.69 -4.43
C ILE A 74 -6.72 -3.74 -3.58
N GLU A 75 -8.02 -3.98 -3.77
CA GLU A 75 -8.74 -5.03 -3.03
C GLU A 75 -8.20 -6.43 -3.33
N PHE A 76 -7.80 -6.70 -4.58
CA PHE A 76 -7.09 -7.93 -4.94
C PHE A 76 -5.78 -8.06 -4.14
N CYS A 77 -5.00 -6.99 -4.00
CA CYS A 77 -3.78 -6.99 -3.19
C CYS A 77 -4.08 -7.10 -1.68
N LEU A 78 -5.26 -6.71 -1.21
CA LEU A 78 -5.67 -6.97 0.19
C LEU A 78 -5.87 -8.47 0.44
N LEU A 79 -6.42 -9.19 -0.54
CA LEU A 79 -6.68 -10.62 -0.46
C LEU A 79 -5.43 -11.46 -0.76
N CYS A 80 -4.62 -11.00 -1.71
CA CYS A 80 -3.48 -11.72 -2.27
C CYS A 80 -2.22 -10.82 -2.30
N PRO A 81 -1.71 -10.35 -1.15
CA PRO A 81 -0.67 -9.33 -1.12
C PRO A 81 0.65 -9.76 -1.76
N GLN A 82 0.96 -11.07 -1.74
CA GLN A 82 2.14 -11.63 -2.41
C GLN A 82 2.07 -11.48 -3.95
N SER A 83 0.87 -11.38 -4.53
CA SER A 83 0.65 -11.23 -5.98
C SER A 83 0.73 -9.77 -6.46
N MET A 84 1.08 -8.82 -5.59
CA MET A 84 1.15 -7.39 -5.93
C MET A 84 2.09 -7.09 -7.10
N ASP A 85 3.32 -7.62 -7.12
CA ASP A 85 4.26 -7.37 -8.21
C ASP A 85 3.75 -7.89 -9.56
N TRP A 86 3.06 -9.02 -9.56
CA TRP A 86 2.41 -9.55 -10.76
C TRP A 86 1.27 -8.63 -11.21
N GLY A 87 0.40 -8.20 -10.28
CA GLY A 87 -0.72 -7.30 -10.57
C GLY A 87 -0.25 -5.95 -11.13
N ILE A 88 0.84 -5.40 -10.61
CA ILE A 88 1.49 -4.19 -11.12
C ILE A 88 1.93 -4.36 -12.57
N LYS A 89 2.56 -5.50 -12.91
CA LYS A 89 3.00 -5.76 -14.28
C LYS A 89 1.84 -5.96 -15.25
N VAL A 90 0.77 -6.63 -14.81
CA VAL A 90 -0.47 -6.75 -15.60
C VAL A 90 -1.06 -5.37 -15.87
N LEU A 91 -1.18 -4.53 -14.84
CA LEU A 91 -1.71 -3.18 -15.01
C LEU A 91 -0.84 -2.34 -15.95
N TYR A 92 0.48 -2.46 -15.87
CA TYR A 92 1.39 -1.78 -16.79
C TYR A 92 1.22 -2.25 -18.24
N GLU A 93 1.03 -3.56 -18.45
CA GLU A 93 0.73 -4.11 -19.76
C GLU A 93 -0.62 -3.59 -20.30
N VAL A 94 -1.64 -3.45 -19.44
CA VAL A 94 -2.92 -2.80 -19.80
C VAL A 94 -2.67 -1.35 -20.24
N ILE A 95 -1.98 -0.55 -19.43
CA ILE A 95 -1.67 0.86 -19.74
C ILE A 95 -0.95 1.00 -21.08
N ARG A 96 0.07 0.17 -21.32
CA ARG A 96 0.82 0.19 -22.58
C ARG A 96 -0.05 -0.11 -23.79
N ASN A 97 -1.05 -0.96 -23.63
CA ASN A 97 -1.93 -1.42 -24.70
C ASN A 97 -3.27 -0.65 -24.75
N THR A 98 -3.42 0.41 -23.93
CA THR A 98 -4.59 1.30 -24.01
C THR A 98 -4.71 1.90 -25.42
N PRO A 99 -5.90 1.88 -26.05
CA PRO A 99 -6.11 2.48 -27.37
C PRO A 99 -5.74 3.96 -27.38
N ALA A 100 -5.13 4.45 -28.46
CA ALA A 100 -4.65 5.83 -28.54
C ALA A 100 -5.76 6.89 -28.44
N ASP A 101 -6.99 6.51 -28.79
CA ASP A 101 -8.22 7.32 -28.73
C ASP A 101 -9.01 7.15 -27.42
N ALA A 102 -8.55 6.30 -26.50
CA ALA A 102 -9.17 6.18 -25.18
C ALA A 102 -8.94 7.46 -24.37
N VAL A 103 -10.03 8.12 -23.96
CA VAL A 103 -10.00 9.36 -23.18
C VAL A 103 -10.07 9.01 -21.68
N GLY A 104 -9.03 9.38 -20.94
CA GLY A 104 -9.00 9.40 -19.48
C GLY A 104 -9.12 10.83 -18.93
N ALA A 105 -9.12 10.99 -17.60
CA ALA A 105 -9.27 12.32 -17.00
C ALA A 105 -8.06 13.23 -17.23
N LEU A 106 -6.87 12.64 -17.33
CA LEU A 106 -5.61 13.37 -17.45
C LEU A 106 -4.98 13.31 -18.86
N GLY A 107 -5.67 12.76 -19.84
CA GLY A 107 -5.22 12.74 -21.23
C GLY A 107 -5.75 11.55 -22.02
N GLU A 108 -5.16 11.32 -23.19
CA GLU A 108 -5.54 10.26 -24.11
C GLU A 108 -4.49 9.15 -24.18
N GLY A 109 -4.94 7.95 -24.52
CA GLY A 109 -4.08 6.81 -24.82
C GLY A 109 -3.27 6.30 -23.63
N PRO A 110 -2.14 5.60 -23.90
CA PRO A 110 -1.29 5.05 -22.86
C PRO A 110 -0.76 6.08 -21.86
N GLU A 111 -0.48 7.31 -22.32
CA GLU A 111 0.02 8.37 -21.45
C GLU A 111 -1.07 8.90 -20.53
N GLY A 112 -2.30 9.09 -21.03
CA GLY A 112 -3.46 9.44 -20.20
C GLY A 112 -3.74 8.40 -19.12
N ALA A 113 -3.81 7.12 -19.49
CA ALA A 113 -4.03 6.02 -18.54
C ALA A 113 -2.92 5.92 -17.48
N ARG A 114 -1.66 6.21 -17.87
CA ARG A 114 -0.52 6.27 -16.95
C ARG A 114 -0.69 7.42 -15.94
N LEU A 115 -1.08 8.61 -16.40
CA LEU A 115 -1.32 9.77 -15.54
C LEU A 115 -2.50 9.54 -14.57
N ASP A 116 -3.56 8.88 -15.01
CA ASP A 116 -4.70 8.53 -14.16
C ASP A 116 -4.31 7.56 -13.04
N LEU A 117 -3.43 6.60 -13.31
CA LEU A 117 -2.84 5.74 -12.28
C LEU A 117 -2.00 6.54 -11.27
N GLU A 118 -1.24 7.54 -11.73
CA GLU A 118 -0.48 8.42 -10.82
C GLU A 118 -1.40 9.24 -9.92
N ARG A 119 -2.45 9.84 -10.49
CA ARG A 119 -3.48 10.56 -9.73
C ARG A 119 -4.11 9.66 -8.68
N PHE A 120 -4.49 8.44 -9.06
CA PHE A 120 -5.05 7.45 -8.15
C PHE A 120 -4.17 7.23 -6.92
N PHE A 121 -2.85 7.10 -7.07
CA PHE A 121 -1.94 6.98 -5.91
C PHE A 121 -1.81 8.28 -5.11
N GLY A 122 -1.74 9.42 -5.79
CA GLY A 122 -1.72 10.74 -5.13
C GLY A 122 -2.93 10.95 -4.23
N ASP A 123 -4.12 10.63 -4.75
CA ASP A 123 -5.39 10.76 -4.05
C ASP A 123 -5.47 9.77 -2.88
N TYR A 124 -5.10 8.50 -3.09
CA TYR A 124 -5.11 7.49 -2.03
C TYR A 124 -4.19 7.81 -0.85
N VAL A 125 -3.00 8.35 -1.11
CA VAL A 125 -2.06 8.77 -0.06
C VAL A 125 -2.58 10.02 0.67
N SER A 126 -3.32 10.89 -0.03
CA SER A 126 -3.92 12.08 0.57
C SER A 126 -5.17 11.79 1.41
N LEU A 127 -5.90 10.71 1.08
CA LEU A 127 -7.18 10.34 1.66
C LEU A 127 -7.03 9.21 2.70
N TYR A 128 -5.96 9.27 3.50
CA TYR A 128 -5.89 8.52 4.77
C TYR A 128 -6.99 9.03 5.71
N GLU A 129 -8.22 8.62 5.43
CA GLU A 129 -9.29 8.60 6.39
C GLU A 129 -9.12 7.29 7.14
N ASP A 130 -8.90 7.39 8.44
CA ASP A 130 -8.86 6.34 9.46
C ASP A 130 -10.13 5.46 9.55
N GLY A 131 -10.94 5.41 8.48
CA GLY A 131 -11.98 4.41 8.25
C GLY A 131 -13.21 4.56 9.13
N THR A 132 -13.37 5.67 9.88
CA THR A 132 -14.47 5.78 10.84
C THR A 132 -15.31 7.04 10.64
N ARG A 133 -16.52 6.86 10.11
CA ARG A 133 -17.67 7.68 10.52
C ARG A 133 -18.25 7.00 11.76
N PRO A 134 -18.18 7.59 12.97
CA PRO A 134 -18.48 6.83 14.17
C PRO A 134 -19.99 6.60 14.35
N LYS A 135 -20.37 5.33 14.54
CA LYS A 135 -21.65 4.90 15.17
C LYS A 135 -21.46 4.52 16.65
N VAL A 136 -20.29 4.02 17.03
CA VAL A 136 -19.78 3.68 18.38
C VAL A 136 -18.28 4.02 18.44
N GLY A 137 -17.71 4.13 19.64
CA GLY A 137 -16.30 4.34 19.98
C GLY A 137 -15.77 5.74 19.68
N THR A 138 -14.84 6.23 20.48
CA THR A 138 -14.25 7.57 20.32
C THR A 138 -12.85 7.50 19.70
N LYS A 139 -12.54 8.45 18.80
CA LYS A 139 -11.16 8.66 18.34
C LYS A 139 -10.39 9.43 19.42
N PRO A 140 -9.09 9.20 19.61
CA PRO A 140 -8.36 9.80 20.72
C PRO A 140 -8.05 11.30 20.60
N SER A 141 -8.51 11.99 19.55
CA SER A 141 -8.39 13.46 19.43
C SER A 141 -9.02 14.21 20.62
N ASP A 142 -9.82 13.52 21.43
CA ASP A 142 -10.61 14.11 22.52
C ASP A 142 -9.99 13.92 23.91
N ARG A 143 -8.75 13.39 24.06
CA ARG A 143 -8.12 13.19 25.39
C ARG A 143 -6.63 13.54 25.46
N PRO A 144 -6.22 14.51 26.29
CA PRO A 144 -4.82 14.64 26.69
C PRO A 144 -4.39 13.37 27.47
N ASN A 145 -3.20 12.84 27.16
CA ASN A 145 -2.57 11.66 27.78
C ASN A 145 -2.98 10.26 27.26
N ALA A 146 -3.60 10.14 26.08
CA ALA A 146 -3.79 8.83 25.45
C ALA A 146 -2.42 8.19 25.09
N LYS A 147 -2.14 7.02 25.67
CA LYS A 147 -0.88 6.25 25.49
C LYS A 147 -0.58 5.90 24.03
N ASP A 148 -1.63 5.63 23.24
CA ASP A 148 -1.57 5.60 21.78
C ASP A 148 -2.76 6.42 21.24
N PRO A 149 -2.52 7.63 20.68
CA PRO A 149 -3.59 8.50 20.20
C PRO A 149 -4.28 7.96 18.94
N PHE A 150 -3.94 6.74 18.51
CA PHE A 150 -4.52 6.08 17.36
C PHE A 150 -5.34 4.83 17.71
N LEU A 151 -5.47 4.46 18.99
CA LEU A 151 -6.32 3.34 19.42
C LEU A 151 -7.76 3.79 19.69
N VAL A 152 -8.72 3.13 19.05
CA VAL A 152 -10.14 3.35 19.34
C VAL A 152 -10.50 2.74 20.69
N GLN A 153 -11.22 3.51 21.51
CA GLN A 153 -11.76 3.07 22.79
C GLN A 153 -13.28 2.92 22.69
N PHE A 154 -13.81 1.94 23.43
CA PHE A 154 -15.23 1.69 23.57
C PHE A 154 -15.62 1.83 25.04
N SER A 155 -16.80 2.40 25.32
CA SER A 155 -17.35 2.39 26.68
C SER A 155 -17.86 0.99 27.04
N ALA A 156 -18.01 0.70 28.34
CA ALA A 156 -18.61 -0.56 28.78
C ALA A 156 -20.04 -0.73 28.21
N GLU A 157 -20.83 0.34 28.20
CA GLU A 157 -22.18 0.37 27.63
C GLU A 157 -22.19 0.06 26.13
N GLU A 158 -21.25 0.60 25.35
CA GLU A 158 -21.14 0.27 23.91
C GLU A 158 -20.83 -1.20 23.68
N VAL A 159 -19.99 -1.80 24.53
CA VAL A 159 -19.63 -3.21 24.44
C VAL A 159 -20.80 -4.10 24.87
N GLU A 160 -21.55 -3.70 25.89
CA GLU A 160 -22.67 -4.47 26.43
C GLU A 160 -23.93 -4.40 25.54
N GLU A 161 -24.29 -3.22 25.06
CA GLU A 161 -25.55 -3.00 24.34
C GLU A 161 -25.40 -3.06 22.82
N ARG A 162 -24.18 -2.87 22.30
CA ARG A 162 -23.92 -2.67 20.86
C ARG A 162 -22.70 -3.46 20.37
N ALA A 163 -22.54 -4.68 20.87
CA ALA A 163 -21.41 -5.56 20.56
C ALA A 163 -21.17 -5.75 19.05
N ASP A 164 -22.24 -5.92 18.25
CA ASP A 164 -22.12 -6.07 16.79
C ASP A 164 -21.56 -4.81 16.12
N ASP A 165 -21.99 -3.61 16.55
CA ASP A 165 -21.44 -2.34 16.05
C ASP A 165 -19.96 -2.18 16.41
N VAL A 166 -19.55 -2.67 17.60
CA VAL A 166 -18.15 -2.69 18.03
C VAL A 166 -17.32 -3.60 17.14
N ILE A 167 -17.80 -4.81 16.86
CA ILE A 167 -17.15 -5.77 15.95
C ILE A 167 -17.01 -5.17 14.55
N ASP A 168 -18.08 -4.61 13.99
CA ASP A 168 -18.07 -3.98 12.67
C ASP A 168 -17.09 -2.81 12.60
N LYS A 169 -17.05 -1.97 13.65
CA LYS A 169 -16.08 -0.87 13.71
C LYS A 169 -14.64 -1.39 13.74
N MET A 170 -14.37 -2.42 14.54
CA MET A 170 -13.04 -3.01 14.62
C MET A 170 -12.62 -3.70 13.32
N ALA A 171 -13.54 -4.36 12.62
CA ALA A 171 -13.30 -4.94 11.31
C ALA A 171 -12.99 -3.86 10.27
N ASN A 172 -13.76 -2.77 10.23
CA ASN A 172 -13.52 -1.64 9.33
C ASN A 172 -12.19 -0.94 9.60
N LEU A 173 -11.84 -0.71 10.86
CA LEU A 173 -10.53 -0.16 11.24
C LEU A 173 -9.38 -1.06 10.79
N ARG A 174 -9.50 -2.38 11.01
CA ARG A 174 -8.50 -3.35 10.55
C ARG A 174 -8.36 -3.34 9.03
N LYS A 175 -9.48 -3.37 8.30
CA LYS A 175 -9.50 -3.30 6.83
C LYS A 175 -8.86 -2.00 6.33
N SER A 176 -9.19 -0.86 6.93
CA SER A 176 -8.64 0.44 6.54
C SER A 176 -7.12 0.49 6.75
N ARG A 177 -6.64 0.05 7.91
CA ARG A 177 -5.20 -0.03 8.23
C ARG A 177 -4.46 -0.98 7.29
N TRP A 178 -5.08 -2.12 6.99
CA TRP A 178 -4.59 -3.08 6.02
C TRP A 178 -4.44 -2.46 4.63
N LYS A 179 -5.47 -1.72 4.19
CA LYS A 179 -5.49 -1.01 2.90
C LYS A 179 -4.40 0.03 2.80
N THR A 180 -4.14 0.77 3.87
CA THR A 180 -3.05 1.74 3.95
C THR A 180 -1.68 1.11 3.73
N ILE A 181 -1.39 -0.02 4.39
CA ILE A 181 -0.15 -0.77 4.18
C ILE A 181 -0.01 -1.18 2.71
N ILE A 182 -1.07 -1.79 2.14
CA ILE A 182 -1.06 -2.28 0.76
C ILE A 182 -0.83 -1.15 -0.23
N VAL A 183 -1.51 -0.02 -0.09
CA VAL A 183 -1.36 1.14 -0.99
C VAL A 183 0.06 1.72 -0.91
N MET A 184 0.63 1.86 0.28
CA MET A 184 2.02 2.35 0.44
C MET A 184 3.04 1.39 -0.18
N CYS A 185 2.84 0.08 0.01
CA CYS A 185 3.69 -0.92 -0.63
C CYS A 185 3.52 -0.89 -2.15
N PHE A 186 2.29 -0.83 -2.64
CA PHE A 186 1.95 -0.82 -4.06
C PHE A 186 2.60 0.36 -4.77
N SER A 187 2.41 1.59 -4.28
CA SER A 187 2.99 2.79 -4.89
C SER A 187 4.51 2.71 -5.00
N THR A 188 5.14 2.18 -3.96
CA THR A 188 6.57 1.98 -3.88
C THR A 188 7.06 0.89 -4.83
N ARG A 189 6.35 -0.23 -4.93
CA ARG A 189 6.65 -1.32 -5.86
C ARG A 189 6.48 -0.89 -7.32
N CYS A 190 5.49 -0.05 -7.64
CA CYS A 190 5.37 0.57 -8.98
C CYS A 190 6.62 1.37 -9.36
N HIS A 191 7.22 2.10 -8.42
CA HIS A 191 8.46 2.83 -8.69
C HIS A 191 9.66 1.92 -8.89
N VAL A 192 9.76 0.86 -8.10
CA VAL A 192 10.86 -0.12 -8.19
C VAL A 192 10.80 -0.93 -9.48
N LEU A 193 9.59 -1.31 -9.91
CA LEU A 193 9.38 -2.08 -11.14
C LEU A 193 9.44 -1.20 -12.41
N GLU A 194 9.85 0.06 -12.27
CA GLU A 194 10.02 1.05 -13.34
C GLU A 194 8.76 1.28 -14.19
N THR A 195 7.57 0.99 -13.63
CA THR A 195 6.30 1.17 -14.35
C THR A 195 5.83 2.63 -14.39
N VAL A 196 6.58 3.53 -13.74
CA VAL A 196 6.27 4.97 -13.64
C VAL A 196 7.56 5.80 -13.83
N VAL A 197 7.57 6.71 -14.81
CA VAL A 197 8.70 7.59 -15.16
C VAL A 197 8.19 9.03 -15.29
N HIS A 198 8.09 9.79 -14.20
CA HIS A 198 7.63 11.19 -14.26
C HIS A 198 8.01 12.03 -13.03
N PRO A 199 8.11 13.37 -13.09
CA PRO A 199 8.29 14.29 -11.96
C PRO A 199 7.46 14.03 -10.69
N TYR A 200 6.25 13.47 -10.79
CA TYR A 200 5.44 13.06 -9.63
C TYR A 200 6.12 11.96 -8.81
N LYS A 201 6.93 11.12 -9.46
CA LYS A 201 7.85 10.14 -8.84
C LYS A 201 8.78 10.81 -7.85
N GLU A 202 9.33 11.98 -8.17
CA GLU A 202 10.24 12.67 -7.27
C GLU A 202 9.50 13.29 -6.07
N ALA A 203 8.33 13.86 -6.28
CA ALA A 203 7.54 14.44 -5.20
C ALA A 203 7.05 13.37 -4.21
N LEU A 204 6.56 12.23 -4.73
CA LEU A 204 6.15 11.11 -3.91
C LEU A 204 7.36 10.52 -3.17
N VAL A 205 8.47 10.25 -3.89
CA VAL A 205 9.70 9.74 -3.26
C VAL A 205 10.22 10.69 -2.18
N ARG A 206 10.23 12.01 -2.41
CA ARG A 206 10.63 12.99 -1.39
C ARG A 206 9.73 12.93 -0.16
N ARG A 207 8.41 12.90 -0.35
CA ARG A 207 7.45 12.78 0.75
C ARG A 207 7.64 11.47 1.54
N LEU A 208 7.92 10.36 0.84
CA LEU A 208 8.21 9.06 1.46
C LEU A 208 9.54 9.10 2.24
N LEU A 209 10.57 9.75 1.71
CA LEU A 209 11.87 9.93 2.38
C LEU A 209 11.75 10.82 3.63
N GLU A 210 11.02 11.93 3.52
CA GLU A 210 10.73 12.81 4.66
C GLU A 210 10.01 12.05 5.77
N PHE A 211 8.97 11.28 5.41
CA PHE A 211 8.21 10.49 6.36
C PHE A 211 9.09 9.40 7.01
N LEU A 212 9.92 8.71 6.22
CA LEU A 212 10.85 7.69 6.74
C LEU A 212 11.89 8.29 7.71
N ASP A 213 12.49 9.43 7.37
CA ASP A 213 13.51 10.09 8.18
C ASP A 213 12.90 10.57 9.52
N VAL A 214 11.67 11.07 9.52
CA VAL A 214 10.95 11.47 10.74
C VAL A 214 10.67 10.27 11.64
N GLN A 215 10.14 9.16 11.11
CA GLN A 215 9.73 8.04 11.97
C GLN A 215 10.89 7.17 12.48
N LEU A 216 12.03 7.17 11.78
CA LEU A 216 13.25 6.51 12.24
C LEU A 216 14.05 7.35 13.25
N ASP A 217 13.78 8.65 13.37
CA ASP A 217 14.38 9.54 14.36
C ASP A 217 13.77 9.27 15.75
N PRO A 218 14.54 8.75 16.73
CA PRO A 218 14.02 8.43 18.06
C PRO A 218 13.51 9.65 18.84
N THR A 219 13.85 10.87 18.43
CA THR A 219 13.45 12.12 19.11
C THR A 219 12.14 12.71 18.59
N LYS A 220 11.63 12.20 17.46
CA LYS A 220 10.46 12.74 16.75
C LYS A 220 9.37 11.69 16.48
N ARG A 221 9.42 10.54 17.17
CA ARG A 221 8.51 9.41 16.93
C ARG A 221 7.08 9.75 17.35
N GLU A 222 6.28 10.17 16.39
CA GLU A 222 4.82 10.31 16.52
C GLU A 222 4.13 9.40 15.52
N TRP A 223 4.29 8.09 15.69
CA TRP A 223 3.70 7.09 14.81
C TRP A 223 2.80 6.11 15.58
N ASN A 224 1.85 5.52 14.86
CA ASN A 224 1.14 4.31 15.28
C ASN A 224 1.82 3.06 14.69
N LYS A 225 1.51 1.89 15.27
CA LYS A 225 2.09 0.61 14.83
C LYS A 225 1.93 0.36 13.32
N VAL A 226 0.79 0.70 12.74
CA VAL A 226 0.49 0.51 11.31
C VAL A 226 1.37 1.40 10.46
N ASP A 227 1.56 2.67 10.84
CA ASP A 227 2.44 3.60 10.11
C ASP A 227 3.88 3.06 10.11
N CYS A 228 4.36 2.60 11.27
CA CYS A 228 5.71 2.06 11.40
C CYS A 228 5.91 0.79 10.58
N VAL A 229 4.98 -0.18 10.67
CA VAL A 229 5.03 -1.41 9.87
C VAL A 229 4.94 -1.10 8.38
N SER A 230 4.06 -0.19 7.97
CA SER A 230 3.96 0.23 6.56
C SER A 230 5.27 0.81 6.06
N LEU A 231 5.90 1.68 6.86
CA LEU A 231 7.18 2.30 6.54
C LEU A 231 8.32 1.31 6.44
N LEU A 232 8.42 0.38 7.38
CA LEU A 232 9.46 -0.65 7.37
C LEU A 232 9.26 -1.60 6.18
N THR A 233 8.02 -1.92 5.83
CA THR A 233 7.68 -2.74 4.66
C THR A 233 8.02 -1.99 3.38
N MET A 234 7.68 -0.71 3.30
CA MET A 234 8.08 0.17 2.20
C MET A 234 9.61 0.20 2.04
N LEU A 235 10.34 0.48 3.13
CA LEU A 235 11.81 0.51 3.12
C LEU A 235 12.39 -0.83 2.66
N ARG A 236 11.86 -1.97 3.11
CA ARG A 236 12.27 -3.30 2.61
C ARG A 236 12.01 -3.47 1.12
N GLY A 237 10.90 -2.94 0.62
CA GLY A 237 10.46 -3.07 -0.77
C GLY A 237 11.23 -2.18 -1.75
N SER A 238 11.85 -1.10 -1.28
CA SER A 238 12.47 -0.08 -2.15
C SER A 238 13.79 0.52 -1.67
N ALA A 239 14.45 0.00 -0.63
CA ALA A 239 15.68 0.60 -0.10
C ALA A 239 16.73 0.88 -1.18
N SER A 240 16.95 -0.08 -2.09
CA SER A 240 17.93 0.08 -3.18
C SER A 240 17.55 1.23 -4.12
N TYR A 241 16.27 1.26 -4.51
CA TYR A 241 15.73 2.31 -5.35
C TYR A 241 15.79 3.68 -4.66
N LEU A 242 15.34 3.80 -3.42
CA LEU A 242 15.38 5.05 -2.65
C LEU A 242 16.82 5.56 -2.45
N LEU A 243 17.78 4.66 -2.19
CA LEU A 243 19.19 5.06 -2.11
C LEU A 243 19.72 5.55 -3.47
N SER A 244 19.23 4.99 -4.57
CA SER A 244 19.67 5.38 -5.92
C SER A 244 19.29 6.82 -6.29
N THR A 245 18.24 7.38 -5.65
CA THR A 245 17.79 8.76 -5.90
C THR A 245 18.68 9.82 -5.24
N PHE A 246 19.60 9.42 -4.36
CA PHE A 246 20.60 10.31 -3.79
C PHE A 246 21.91 10.30 -4.62
N PRO A 247 22.65 11.41 -4.65
CA PRO A 247 24.02 11.45 -5.15
C PRO A 247 24.91 10.39 -4.47
N ALA A 248 25.89 9.84 -5.18
CA ALA A 248 26.69 8.69 -4.75
C ALA A 248 27.35 8.90 -3.37
N GLU A 249 27.81 10.12 -3.11
CA GLU A 249 28.42 10.58 -1.87
C GLU A 249 27.44 10.61 -0.69
N GLU A 250 26.16 10.90 -0.93
CA GLU A 250 25.12 10.98 0.09
C GLU A 250 24.49 9.61 0.42
N ARG A 251 24.52 8.65 -0.52
CA ARG A 251 23.93 7.31 -0.33
C ARG A 251 24.45 6.63 0.93
N ARG A 252 25.76 6.74 1.18
CA ARG A 252 26.40 6.14 2.36
C ARG A 252 25.90 6.76 3.66
N VAL A 253 25.75 8.09 3.68
CA VAL A 253 25.28 8.83 4.86
C VAL A 253 23.82 8.47 5.14
N LYS A 254 22.96 8.48 4.12
CA LYS A 254 21.54 8.11 4.25
C LYS A 254 21.35 6.67 4.71
N LYS A 255 22.05 5.72 4.06
CA LYS A 255 22.05 4.32 4.47
C LYS A 255 22.46 4.14 5.92
N GLN A 256 23.50 4.83 6.38
CA GLN A 256 23.95 4.74 7.77
C GLN A 256 22.93 5.34 8.74
N GLY A 257 22.29 6.45 8.38
CA GLY A 257 21.20 7.05 9.15
C GLY A 257 20.04 6.08 9.37
N TRP A 258 19.58 5.40 8.31
CA TRP A 258 18.52 4.40 8.42
C TRP A 258 18.95 3.19 9.26
N ILE A 259 20.19 2.70 9.08
CA ILE A 259 20.75 1.62 9.91
C ILE A 259 20.74 2.00 11.39
N MET A 260 21.12 3.24 11.73
CA MET A 260 21.09 3.74 13.10
C MET A 260 19.66 3.81 13.64
N GLY A 261 18.71 4.36 12.86
CA GLY A 261 17.30 4.42 13.25
C GLY A 261 16.69 3.03 13.51
N LEU A 262 17.02 2.05 12.67
CA LEU A 262 16.59 0.66 12.82
C LEU A 262 17.24 -0.04 14.01
N ASN A 263 18.55 0.16 14.23
CA ASN A 263 19.21 -0.33 15.45
C ASN A 263 18.51 0.24 16.69
N ASN A 264 18.17 1.54 16.68
CA ASN A 264 17.45 2.18 17.76
C ASN A 264 16.02 1.64 17.95
N LEU A 265 15.36 1.10 16.92
CA LEU A 265 14.07 0.41 17.09
C LEU A 265 14.24 -0.99 17.71
N LEU A 266 15.37 -1.65 17.45
CA LEU A 266 15.66 -2.99 17.96
C LEU A 266 16.27 -2.99 19.36
N SER A 267 17.04 -1.95 19.70
CA SER A 267 17.79 -1.84 20.96
C SER A 267 17.03 -1.12 22.07
N THR A 268 15.75 -0.76 21.87
CA THR A 268 14.95 -0.03 22.87
C THR A 268 14.69 -0.80 24.16
N SER A 269 14.81 -2.12 24.14
CA SER A 269 14.84 -2.91 25.36
C SER A 269 16.25 -2.87 25.95
N HIS A 270 16.49 -2.10 27.02
CA HIS A 270 16.87 -2.75 28.29
C HIS A 270 17.15 -1.88 29.53
N GLU A 271 17.37 -0.56 29.49
CA GLU A 271 17.69 0.15 30.74
C GLU A 271 17.05 1.54 30.84
N GLY A 272 16.11 1.70 31.78
CA GLY A 272 15.64 3.00 32.27
C GLY A 272 14.49 3.67 31.51
N ARG A 273 13.74 2.96 30.66
CA ARG A 273 12.55 3.50 29.96
C ARG A 273 11.25 2.86 30.44
N GLU A 274 10.14 3.58 30.30
CA GLU A 274 8.79 3.11 30.65
C GLU A 274 8.46 1.80 29.91
N ALA A 275 7.77 0.88 30.60
CA ALA A 275 7.54 -0.50 30.15
C ALA A 275 6.64 -0.67 28.90
N GLU A 276 6.29 0.41 28.20
CA GLU A 276 5.28 0.45 27.13
C GLU A 276 5.76 1.25 25.89
N ASP A 277 7.06 1.21 25.56
CA ASP A 277 7.55 1.80 24.29
C ASP A 277 6.93 1.05 23.10
N LYS A 278 6.20 1.75 22.22
CA LYS A 278 5.60 1.18 21.00
C LYS A 278 6.63 0.47 20.10
N ALA A 279 7.92 0.81 20.24
CA ALA A 279 9.02 0.14 19.56
C ALA A 279 9.29 -1.30 20.05
N ASP A 280 8.78 -1.70 21.22
CA ASP A 280 8.94 -3.05 21.77
C ASP A 280 7.92 -4.07 21.22
N ASP A 281 7.05 -3.66 20.30
CA ASP A 281 6.14 -4.54 19.58
C ASP A 281 6.88 -5.54 18.66
N MET A 282 6.45 -6.79 18.67
CA MET A 282 7.10 -7.88 17.93
C MET A 282 7.04 -7.70 16.41
N GLN A 283 5.96 -7.12 15.86
CA GLN A 283 5.86 -6.84 14.41
C GLN A 283 6.87 -5.77 14.02
N VAL A 284 6.91 -4.69 14.81
CA VAL A 284 7.85 -3.58 14.58
C VAL A 284 9.29 -4.10 14.62
N LYS A 285 9.66 -4.89 15.64
CA LYS A 285 11.00 -5.48 15.75
C LYS A 285 11.31 -6.45 14.61
N SER A 286 10.35 -7.29 14.20
CA SER A 286 10.54 -8.24 13.10
C SER A 286 10.81 -7.53 11.78
N HIS A 287 9.97 -6.53 11.44
CA HIS A 287 10.15 -5.74 10.23
C HIS A 287 11.43 -4.87 10.27
N ALA A 288 11.77 -4.31 11.43
CA ALA A 288 13.00 -3.53 11.61
C ALA A 288 14.24 -4.41 11.44
N ALA A 289 14.23 -5.64 11.97
CA ALA A 289 15.32 -6.60 11.82
C ALA A 289 15.53 -7.02 10.36
N LEU A 290 14.45 -7.28 9.63
CA LEU A 290 14.51 -7.60 8.19
C LEU A 290 15.02 -6.41 7.37
N ALA A 291 14.48 -5.21 7.60
CA ALA A 291 14.96 -4.00 6.95
C ALA A 291 16.45 -3.77 7.20
N LEU A 292 16.90 -3.96 8.46
CA LEU A 292 18.29 -3.80 8.86
C LEU A 292 19.20 -4.84 8.18
N LYS A 293 18.78 -6.10 8.14
CA LYS A 293 19.48 -7.19 7.44
C LYS A 293 19.69 -6.82 5.96
N ASN A 294 18.65 -6.36 5.28
CA ASN A 294 18.71 -6.01 3.85
C ASN A 294 19.59 -4.80 3.58
N LEU A 295 19.47 -3.75 4.40
CA LEU A 295 20.33 -2.58 4.27
C LEU A 295 21.79 -2.96 4.46
N ARG A 296 22.12 -3.76 5.47
CA ARG A 296 23.50 -4.25 5.68
C ARG A 296 24.02 -5.07 4.50
N ALA A 297 23.16 -5.87 3.87
CA ALA A 297 23.51 -6.65 2.68
C ALA A 297 23.69 -5.82 1.38
N GLY A 298 23.33 -4.52 1.38
CA GLY A 298 23.49 -3.66 0.21
C GLY A 298 22.32 -2.72 -0.06
N GLY A 299 21.16 -2.96 0.55
CA GLY A 299 19.89 -2.35 0.14
C GLY A 299 19.27 -3.22 -0.95
N LEU A 300 18.30 -4.05 -0.56
CA LEU A 300 17.52 -4.89 -1.46
C LEU A 300 16.15 -4.25 -1.68
N ASN A 301 15.54 -4.55 -2.83
CA ASN A 301 14.14 -4.26 -3.09
C ASN A 301 13.39 -5.59 -3.02
N GLU A 302 12.97 -5.99 -1.82
CA GLU A 302 12.22 -7.24 -1.62
C GLU A 302 11.02 -7.32 -2.57
N SER A 303 10.76 -8.52 -3.11
CA SER A 303 9.55 -8.77 -3.91
C SER A 303 8.30 -8.70 -3.04
N SER A 304 7.12 -8.53 -3.64
CA SER A 304 5.87 -8.64 -2.86
C SER A 304 5.71 -9.99 -2.15
N ALA A 305 6.24 -11.08 -2.72
CA ALA A 305 6.25 -12.38 -2.07
C ALA A 305 7.06 -12.38 -0.76
N ASP A 306 8.25 -11.73 -0.76
CA ASP A 306 9.12 -11.62 0.41
C ASP A 306 8.58 -10.64 1.46
N LEU A 307 7.99 -9.53 0.99
CA LEU A 307 7.41 -8.49 1.87
C LEU A 307 6.29 -9.06 2.75
N PHE A 308 5.44 -9.90 2.14
CA PHE A 308 4.25 -10.50 2.73
C PHE A 308 4.43 -12.01 3.00
N ASP A 309 5.66 -12.45 3.27
CA ASP A 309 5.93 -13.80 3.78
C ASP A 309 5.26 -13.97 5.15
N VAL A 310 4.40 -15.00 5.25
CA VAL A 310 3.60 -15.32 6.43
C VAL A 310 4.45 -15.45 7.70
N ARG A 311 5.70 -15.92 7.60
CA ARG A 311 6.62 -16.10 8.73
C ARG A 311 6.93 -14.80 9.46
N TYR A 312 6.88 -13.68 8.75
CA TYR A 312 7.27 -12.37 9.26
C TYR A 312 6.11 -11.39 9.33
N TRP A 313 5.00 -11.71 8.64
CA TRP A 313 3.88 -10.81 8.45
C TRP A 313 2.77 -10.96 9.51
N MET A 314 2.47 -12.18 9.96
CA MET A 314 1.27 -12.46 10.79
C MET A 314 1.48 -12.32 12.30
N PHE A 315 2.64 -11.85 12.77
CA PHE A 315 3.04 -11.94 14.18
C PHE A 315 3.41 -10.61 14.81
#